data_AF-A0A7R9ZS79-F1
#
_entry.id   AF-A0A7R9ZS79-F1
#
_cell.length_a   1.000
_cell.length_b   1.000
_cell.length_c   1.000
_cell.angle_alpha   90.00
_cell.angle_beta   90.00
_cell.angle_gamma   90.00
#
_symmetry.space_group_name_H-M   'P 1'
#
loop_
_entity.id
_entity.type
_entity.pdbx_description
1 polymer ?
#
loop_
_entity_poly.entity_id
_entity_poly.type
_entity_poly.pdbx_seq_one_letter_code
_entity_poly.pdbx_strand_id
1 'polypeptide(L)'
;DNVDKQRGRGVFDRSIAALLALNDAGYGKQNENTKLDLVYNPGGAFLPPEQAGLEVAYKKELKANFDITFDSLFTITNMPIKRFADYLHRNGELTQYMDLLVQNFNLETVDSLMCLDTVSVGWDGKIFDCDFNQQLGYGVGVDSIHRGGMTVYDVESLDELLAKRIRTDNHCFGCTAGMGSS
;
A
#
# COMPACT_ATOMS: atom_id res chain seq x y z
N ASP A 1 -21.26 -4.73 3.42
CA ASP A 1 -21.55 -4.11 2.10
C ASP A 1 -20.34 -3.60 1.32
N ASN A 2 -19.55 -2.64 1.82
CA ASN A 2 -18.44 -2.07 1.02
C ASN A 2 -17.30 -3.04 0.73
N VAL A 3 -16.92 -3.88 1.71
CA VAL A 3 -15.87 -4.90 1.52
C VAL A 3 -16.24 -5.87 0.41
N ASP A 4 -17.48 -6.36 0.41
CA ASP A 4 -17.96 -7.29 -0.62
C ASP A 4 -18.02 -6.66 -2.02
N LYS A 5 -18.36 -5.38 -2.11
CA LYS A 5 -18.34 -4.63 -3.39
C LYS A 5 -16.93 -4.49 -3.96
N GLN A 6 -15.92 -4.27 -3.11
CA GLN A 6 -14.53 -4.06 -3.54
C GLN A 6 -13.76 -5.37 -3.76
N ARG A 7 -13.98 -6.36 -2.89
CA ARG A 7 -13.13 -7.56 -2.79
C ARG A 7 -13.83 -8.84 -3.23
N GLY A 8 -15.15 -8.79 -3.45
CA GLY A 8 -15.96 -9.92 -3.88
C GLY A 8 -16.90 -10.43 -2.80
N ARG A 9 -17.95 -11.13 -3.21
CA ARG A 9 -19.02 -11.63 -2.33
C ARG A 9 -18.47 -12.56 -1.23
N GLY A 10 -18.92 -12.36 0.00
CA GLY A 10 -18.54 -13.19 1.16
C GLY A 10 -17.10 -12.99 1.62
N VAL A 11 -16.44 -11.91 1.18
CA VAL A 11 -15.12 -11.55 1.74
C VAL A 11 -15.29 -10.96 3.13
N PHE A 12 -16.32 -10.14 3.35
CA PHE A 12 -16.58 -9.53 4.65
C PHE A 12 -16.64 -10.58 5.78
N ASP A 13 -17.51 -11.58 5.64
CA ASP A 13 -17.68 -12.61 6.68
C ASP A 13 -16.40 -13.40 6.92
N ARG A 14 -15.63 -13.69 5.86
CA ARG A 14 -14.33 -14.37 5.97
C ARG A 14 -13.27 -13.51 6.65
N SER A 15 -13.25 -12.21 6.38
CA SER A 15 -12.37 -11.26 7.07
C SER A 15 -12.70 -11.18 8.56
N ILE A 16 -13.99 -11.10 8.92
CA ILE A 16 -14.42 -11.11 10.33
C ILE A 16 -13.99 -12.41 11.02
N ALA A 17 -14.21 -13.57 10.37
CA ALA A 17 -13.80 -14.86 10.93
C ALA A 17 -12.27 -14.94 11.14
N ALA A 18 -11.47 -14.43 10.20
CA ALA A 18 -10.01 -14.39 10.33
C ALA A 18 -9.55 -13.47 11.47
N LEU A 19 -10.16 -12.29 11.61
CA LEU A 19 -9.84 -11.35 12.70
C LEU A 19 -10.17 -11.93 14.07
N LEU A 20 -11.31 -12.62 14.21
CA LEU A 20 -11.66 -13.33 15.44
C LEU A 20 -10.63 -14.41 15.78
N ALA A 21 -10.24 -15.24 14.80
CA ALA A 21 -9.23 -16.26 15.01
C ALA A 21 -7.86 -15.67 15.42
N LEU A 22 -7.48 -14.53 14.85
CA LEU A 22 -6.26 -13.80 15.25
C LEU A 22 -6.37 -13.26 16.68
N ASN A 23 -7.50 -12.66 17.06
CA ASN A 23 -7.74 -12.21 18.43
C ASN A 23 -7.73 -13.37 19.44
N ASP A 24 -8.30 -14.52 19.10
CA ASP A 24 -8.26 -15.73 19.94
C ASP A 24 -6.83 -16.23 20.13
N ALA A 25 -5.99 -16.12 19.10
CA ALA A 25 -4.56 -16.40 19.16
C ALA A 25 -3.73 -15.31 19.88
N GLY A 26 -4.35 -14.22 20.32
CA GLY A 26 -3.71 -13.15 21.10
C GLY A 26 -3.31 -11.90 20.31
N TYR A 27 -3.53 -11.87 19.00
CA TYR A 27 -3.21 -10.71 18.17
C TYR A 27 -4.16 -9.54 18.41
N GLY A 28 -3.68 -8.30 18.32
CA GLY A 28 -4.55 -7.12 18.48
C GLY A 28 -4.93 -6.80 19.92
N LYS A 29 -4.23 -7.39 20.90
CA LYS A 29 -4.47 -7.25 22.34
C LYS A 29 -3.33 -6.50 23.05
N GLN A 30 -2.71 -5.52 22.37
CA GLN A 30 -1.66 -4.66 22.94
C GLN A 30 -0.41 -5.42 23.41
N ASN A 31 -0.04 -6.47 22.68
CA ASN A 31 1.20 -7.22 22.90
C ASN A 31 2.13 -6.99 21.71
N GLU A 32 3.35 -6.53 21.98
CA GLU A 32 4.33 -6.16 20.96
C GLU A 32 4.69 -7.32 20.01
N ASN A 33 4.59 -8.57 20.47
CA ASN A 33 4.91 -9.75 19.66
C ASN A 33 3.73 -10.25 18.80
N THR A 34 2.53 -9.73 19.03
CA THR A 34 1.31 -10.17 18.34
C THR A 34 0.48 -8.95 17.93
N LYS A 35 1.07 -8.10 17.10
CA LYS A 35 0.39 -6.93 16.54
C LYS A 35 -0.61 -7.32 15.45
N LEU A 36 -1.77 -6.68 15.47
CA LEU A 36 -2.76 -6.74 14.42
C LEU A 36 -3.07 -5.34 13.92
N ASP A 37 -2.58 -5.02 12.73
CA ASP A 37 -2.85 -3.75 12.08
C ASP A 37 -3.81 -3.94 10.91
N LEU A 38 -4.73 -2.99 10.76
CA LEU A 38 -5.70 -2.99 9.67
C LEU A 38 -5.33 -1.92 8.66
N VAL A 39 -5.67 -2.16 7.39
CA VAL A 39 -5.42 -1.20 6.31
C VAL A 39 -6.74 -0.82 5.66
N TYR A 40 -7.00 0.48 5.59
CA TYR A 40 -8.12 1.08 4.87
C TYR A 40 -7.65 1.65 3.54
N ASN A 41 -8.35 1.29 2.47
CA ASN A 41 -8.20 1.90 1.16
C ASN A 41 -9.57 2.41 0.68
N PRO A 42 -9.69 3.68 0.22
CA PRO A 42 -10.94 4.21 -0.30
C PRO A 42 -11.50 3.41 -1.48
N GLY A 43 -12.82 3.46 -1.65
CA GLY A 43 -13.51 2.72 -2.73
C GLY A 43 -13.52 3.41 -4.09
N GLY A 44 -12.81 4.51 -4.26
CA GLY A 44 -12.86 5.31 -5.48
C GLY A 44 -11.73 6.32 -5.59
N ALA A 45 -11.94 7.30 -6.48
CA ALA A 45 -10.98 8.32 -6.90
C ALA A 45 -10.88 9.51 -5.92
N PHE A 46 -10.68 9.22 -4.64
CA PHE A 46 -10.52 10.25 -3.59
C PHE A 46 -9.44 9.83 -2.58
N LEU A 47 -8.88 10.80 -1.86
CA LEU A 47 -7.92 10.55 -0.80
C LEU A 47 -8.62 9.95 0.44
N PRO A 48 -7.95 9.07 1.20
CA PRO A 48 -8.52 8.58 2.45
C PRO A 48 -8.76 9.72 3.45
N PRO A 49 -9.70 9.53 4.39
CA PRO A 49 -9.85 10.46 5.51
C PRO A 49 -8.66 10.37 6.46
N GLU A 50 -8.63 11.29 7.44
CA GLU A 50 -7.61 11.34 8.47
C GLU A 50 -7.58 10.04 9.29
N GLN A 51 -6.36 9.50 9.48
CA GLN A 51 -6.16 8.15 10.00
C GLN A 51 -6.64 8.02 11.45
N ALA A 52 -6.34 8.99 12.32
CA ALA A 52 -6.69 8.90 13.74
C ALA A 52 -8.21 8.86 13.95
N GLY A 53 -8.96 9.74 13.26
CA GLY A 53 -10.42 9.71 13.30
C GLY A 53 -11.00 8.39 12.81
N LEU A 54 -10.45 7.82 11.72
CA LEU A 54 -10.92 6.56 11.16
C LEU A 54 -10.58 5.37 12.08
N GLU A 55 -9.40 5.36 12.70
CA GLU A 55 -8.97 4.32 13.63
C GLU A 55 -9.94 4.21 14.81
N VAL A 56 -10.28 5.34 15.44
CA VAL A 56 -11.22 5.38 16.57
C VAL A 56 -12.58 4.83 16.15
N ALA A 57 -13.08 5.21 14.98
CA ALA A 57 -14.35 4.71 14.45
C ALA A 57 -14.29 3.19 14.21
N TYR A 58 -13.22 2.68 13.59
CA TYR A 58 -13.05 1.24 13.34
C TYR A 58 -12.96 0.44 14.63
N LYS A 59 -12.17 0.90 15.61
CA LYS A 59 -12.06 0.26 16.93
C LYS A 59 -13.42 0.17 17.61
N LYS A 60 -14.20 1.24 17.58
CA LYS A 60 -15.55 1.27 18.15
C LYS A 60 -16.50 0.29 17.46
N GLU A 61 -16.59 0.34 16.14
CA GLU A 61 -17.53 -0.48 15.37
C GLU A 61 -17.18 -1.97 15.41
N LEU A 62 -15.90 -2.32 15.27
CA LEU A 62 -15.47 -3.73 15.31
C LEU A 62 -15.63 -4.32 16.71
N LYS A 63 -15.36 -3.54 17.76
CA LYS A 63 -15.59 -3.99 19.14
C LYS A 63 -17.07 -4.15 19.44
N ALA A 64 -17.91 -3.18 19.09
CA ALA A 64 -19.33 -3.21 19.41
C ALA A 64 -20.09 -4.32 18.68
N ASN A 65 -19.75 -4.60 17.42
CA ASN A 65 -20.48 -5.55 16.59
C ASN A 65 -19.91 -6.98 16.63
N PHE A 66 -18.61 -7.14 16.90
CA PHE A 66 -17.92 -8.43 16.77
C PHE A 66 -16.96 -8.76 17.92
N ASP A 67 -16.81 -7.88 18.91
CA ASP A 67 -15.83 -7.99 20.01
C ASP A 67 -14.35 -7.99 19.56
N ILE A 68 -14.08 -7.56 18.32
CA ILE A 68 -12.73 -7.53 17.73
C ILE A 68 -11.91 -6.34 18.23
N THR A 69 -10.63 -6.55 18.52
CA THR A 69 -9.63 -5.50 18.82
C THR A 69 -8.45 -5.58 17.84
N PHE A 70 -7.78 -4.45 17.62
CA PHE A 70 -6.59 -4.34 16.78
C PHE A 70 -5.73 -3.16 17.27
N ASP A 71 -4.45 -3.12 16.88
CA ASP A 71 -3.46 -2.17 17.39
C ASP A 71 -3.52 -0.84 16.64
N SER A 72 -3.32 -0.84 15.31
CA SER A 72 -3.35 0.37 14.48
C SER A 72 -4.19 0.22 13.21
N LEU A 73 -4.71 1.33 12.71
CA LEU A 73 -5.32 1.43 11.38
C LEU A 73 -4.45 2.31 10.50
N PHE A 74 -4.08 1.83 9.33
CA PHE A 74 -3.37 2.61 8.31
C PHE A 74 -4.31 2.98 7.18
N THR A 75 -4.23 4.22 6.70
CA THR A 75 -4.93 4.61 5.47
C THR A 75 -3.96 4.65 4.30
N ILE A 76 -4.37 4.11 3.17
CA ILE A 76 -3.59 4.14 1.93
C ILE A 76 -4.44 4.70 0.79
N THR A 77 -3.78 5.35 -0.15
CA THR A 77 -4.36 5.89 -1.38
C THR A 77 -4.36 4.83 -2.47
N ASN A 78 -5.37 4.82 -3.34
CA ASN A 78 -5.37 3.94 -4.50
C ASN A 78 -4.29 4.36 -5.50
N MET A 79 -3.33 3.48 -5.79
CA MET A 79 -2.33 3.80 -6.80
C MET A 79 -2.94 3.85 -8.20
N PRO A 80 -2.65 4.90 -9.00
CA PRO A 80 -3.19 5.08 -10.35
C PRO A 80 -2.46 4.17 -11.37
N ILE A 81 -2.47 2.86 -11.14
CA ILE A 81 -1.82 1.86 -11.99
C ILE A 81 -2.80 0.73 -12.38
N LYS A 82 -2.49 0.06 -13.49
CA LYS A 82 -3.18 -1.16 -13.97
C LYS A 82 -4.71 -1.03 -13.90
N ARG A 83 -5.38 -1.98 -13.21
CA ARG A 83 -6.85 -2.07 -13.16
C ARG A 83 -7.53 -0.78 -12.70
N PHE A 84 -6.94 -0.08 -11.73
CA PHE A 84 -7.53 1.15 -11.23
C PHE A 84 -7.35 2.30 -12.23
N ALA A 85 -6.16 2.43 -12.83
CA ALA A 85 -5.94 3.38 -13.92
C ALA A 85 -6.89 3.12 -15.11
N ASP A 86 -7.07 1.86 -15.51
CA ASP A 86 -7.98 1.48 -16.59
C ASP A 86 -9.45 1.81 -16.25
N TYR A 87 -9.84 1.62 -14.99
CA TYR A 87 -11.16 1.99 -14.50
C TYR A 87 -11.38 3.50 -14.59
N LEU A 88 -10.44 4.29 -14.06
CA LEU A 88 -10.50 5.75 -14.11
C LEU A 88 -10.52 6.25 -15.56
N HIS A 89 -9.70 5.66 -16.43
CA HIS A 89 -9.65 6.03 -17.84
C HIS A 89 -11.00 5.78 -18.55
N ARG A 90 -11.60 4.60 -18.36
CA ARG A 90 -12.91 4.27 -18.94
C ARG A 90 -14.03 5.19 -18.46
N ASN A 91 -13.91 5.72 -17.25
CA ASN A 91 -14.89 6.64 -16.69
C ASN A 91 -14.59 8.12 -16.99
N GLY A 92 -13.47 8.44 -17.63
CA GLY A 92 -13.03 9.82 -17.86
C GLY A 92 -12.51 10.53 -16.60
N GLU A 93 -12.16 9.79 -15.55
CA GLU A 93 -11.77 10.30 -14.23
C GLU A 93 -10.23 10.35 -14.04
N LEU A 94 -9.45 9.74 -14.95
CA LEU A 94 -8.01 9.57 -14.75
C LEU A 94 -7.25 10.89 -14.60
N THR A 95 -7.50 11.86 -15.48
CA THR A 95 -6.83 13.17 -15.41
C THR A 95 -7.16 13.88 -14.10
N GLN A 96 -8.46 13.93 -13.73
CA GLN A 96 -8.89 14.57 -12.50
C GLN A 96 -8.28 13.88 -11.26
N TYR A 97 -8.18 12.56 -11.27
CA TYR A 97 -7.56 11.83 -10.17
C TYR A 97 -6.06 12.11 -10.07
N MET A 98 -5.33 12.14 -11.20
CA MET A 98 -3.93 12.53 -11.20
C MET A 98 -3.73 13.96 -10.69
N ASP A 99 -4.58 14.90 -11.10
CA ASP A 99 -4.55 16.29 -10.62
C ASP A 99 -4.78 16.36 -9.10
N LEU A 100 -5.72 15.56 -8.58
CA LEU A 100 -5.95 15.45 -7.13
C LEU A 100 -4.67 15.01 -6.39
N LEU A 101 -3.99 13.98 -6.88
CA LEU A 101 -2.76 13.48 -6.25
C LEU A 101 -1.64 14.53 -6.28
N VAL A 102 -1.44 15.20 -7.42
CA VAL A 102 -0.41 16.23 -7.58
C VAL A 102 -0.69 17.45 -6.70
N GLN A 103 -1.94 17.93 -6.68
CA GLN A 103 -2.34 19.08 -5.87
C GLN A 103 -2.24 18.83 -4.36
N ASN A 104 -2.32 17.56 -3.94
CA ASN A 104 -2.20 17.15 -2.55
C ASN A 104 -0.83 16.51 -2.24
N PHE A 105 0.19 16.76 -3.07
CA PHE A 105 1.55 16.34 -2.76
C PHE A 105 1.97 16.89 -1.38
N ASN A 106 2.36 15.99 -0.48
CA ASN A 106 2.79 16.32 0.86
C ASN A 106 4.26 15.97 1.05
N LEU A 107 5.10 17.00 1.16
CA LEU A 107 6.55 16.83 1.34
C LEU A 107 6.89 16.09 2.65
N GLU A 108 6.05 16.19 3.69
CA GLU A 108 6.29 15.54 4.98
C GLU A 108 6.25 14.01 4.89
N THR A 109 5.64 13.45 3.84
CA THR A 109 5.57 12.00 3.61
C THR A 109 6.83 11.43 2.96
N VAL A 110 7.71 12.29 2.41
CA VAL A 110 8.83 11.84 1.57
C VAL A 110 9.85 11.06 2.37
N ASP A 111 10.18 11.51 3.58
CA ASP A 111 11.19 10.87 4.43
C ASP A 111 10.72 9.54 5.03
N SER A 112 9.42 9.23 4.94
CA SER A 112 8.81 7.98 5.42
C SER A 112 8.40 7.03 4.30
N LEU A 113 8.84 7.27 3.05
CA LEU A 113 8.51 6.42 1.92
C LEU A 113 9.16 5.04 2.05
N MET A 114 8.36 3.97 1.89
CA MET A 114 8.84 2.59 1.97
C MET A 114 9.95 2.28 0.95
N CYS A 115 9.98 2.94 -0.20
CA CYS A 115 11.02 2.70 -1.22
C CYS A 115 12.41 3.23 -0.81
N LEU A 116 12.53 3.93 0.33
CA LEU A 116 13.82 4.39 0.86
C LEU A 116 14.57 3.29 1.64
N ASP A 117 13.84 2.36 2.27
CA ASP A 117 14.41 1.35 3.17
C ASP A 117 13.93 -0.08 2.90
N THR A 118 12.97 -0.26 1.98
CA THR A 118 12.50 -1.58 1.53
C THR A 118 12.71 -1.78 0.04
N VAL A 119 12.83 -3.05 -0.36
CA VAL A 119 12.85 -3.47 -1.76
C VAL A 119 11.80 -4.56 -1.98
N SER A 120 11.22 -4.59 -3.17
CA SER A 120 10.34 -5.69 -3.58
C SER A 120 11.10 -6.68 -4.44
N VAL A 121 10.96 -7.97 -4.13
CA VAL A 121 11.61 -9.06 -4.88
C VAL A 121 10.56 -9.90 -5.60
N GLY A 122 10.70 -10.00 -6.91
CA GLY A 122 9.90 -10.87 -7.76
C GLY A 122 10.12 -12.34 -7.47
N TRP A 123 9.14 -13.17 -7.79
CA TRP A 123 9.25 -14.62 -7.68
C TRP A 123 10.39 -15.20 -8.56
N ASP A 124 10.79 -14.47 -9.60
CA ASP A 124 11.92 -14.76 -10.50
C ASP A 124 13.26 -14.20 -9.99
N GLY A 125 13.28 -13.61 -8.80
CA GLY A 125 14.46 -13.00 -8.19
C GLY A 125 14.77 -11.58 -8.65
N LYS A 126 13.96 -10.96 -9.53
CA LYS A 126 14.16 -9.56 -9.92
C LYS A 126 13.92 -8.61 -8.76
N ILE A 127 14.74 -7.56 -8.67
CA ILE A 127 14.66 -6.55 -7.61
C ILE A 127 13.97 -5.28 -8.16
N PHE A 128 13.10 -4.71 -7.36
CA PHE A 128 12.34 -3.49 -7.63
C PHE A 128 12.41 -2.56 -6.42
N ASP A 129 12.40 -1.24 -6.63
CA ASP A 129 12.42 -0.27 -5.52
C ASP A 129 11.16 -0.35 -4.64
N CYS A 130 10.03 -0.81 -5.20
CA CYS A 130 8.77 -1.00 -4.49
C CYS A 130 7.87 -2.00 -5.22
N ASP A 131 6.78 -2.39 -4.57
CA ASP A 131 5.75 -3.29 -5.13
C ASP A 131 5.05 -2.68 -6.36
N PHE A 132 4.84 -1.36 -6.41
CA PHE A 132 4.24 -0.70 -7.57
C PHE A 132 5.18 -0.71 -8.78
N ASN A 133 6.47 -0.46 -8.57
CA ASN A 133 7.49 -0.63 -9.60
C ASN A 133 7.53 -2.08 -10.09
N GLN A 134 7.41 -3.07 -9.21
CA GLN A 134 7.24 -4.47 -9.59
C GLN A 134 6.01 -4.70 -10.47
N GLN A 135 4.84 -4.17 -10.10
CA GLN A 135 3.63 -4.32 -10.92
C GLN A 135 3.76 -3.65 -12.30
N LEU A 136 4.57 -2.59 -12.41
CA LEU A 136 4.85 -1.88 -13.66
C LEU A 136 6.01 -2.49 -14.46
N GLY A 137 6.79 -3.41 -13.88
CA GLY A 137 7.97 -4.01 -14.51
C GLY A 137 9.19 -3.08 -14.50
N TYR A 138 9.24 -2.15 -13.55
CA TYR A 138 10.28 -1.14 -13.39
C TYR A 138 11.41 -1.65 -12.49
N GLY A 139 12.22 -2.56 -13.00
CA GLY A 139 13.34 -3.16 -12.24
C GLY A 139 14.39 -2.14 -11.78
N VAL A 140 15.10 -2.46 -10.69
CA VAL A 140 16.27 -1.71 -10.23
C VAL A 140 17.40 -1.82 -11.23
N GLY A 141 18.15 -0.74 -11.38
CA GLY A 141 19.43 -0.76 -12.09
C GLY A 141 19.34 -0.92 -13.61
N VAL A 142 18.20 -0.60 -14.24
CA VAL A 142 18.05 -0.67 -15.70
C VAL A 142 19.06 0.23 -16.40
N ASP A 143 20.19 -0.35 -16.79
CA ASP A 143 21.33 0.27 -17.48
C ASP A 143 21.83 -0.62 -18.62
N SER A 144 23.03 -0.32 -19.15
CA SER A 144 23.62 -1.10 -20.26
C SER A 144 23.94 -2.55 -19.88
N ILE A 145 24.19 -2.82 -18.60
CA ILE A 145 24.56 -4.12 -18.03
C ILE A 145 23.28 -4.90 -17.65
N HIS A 146 22.32 -4.24 -17.02
CA HIS A 146 21.06 -4.85 -16.56
C HIS A 146 19.85 -4.41 -17.39
N ARG A 147 19.90 -4.60 -18.71
CA ARG A 147 18.77 -4.23 -19.60
C ARG A 147 17.43 -4.87 -19.21
N GLY A 148 17.45 -5.97 -18.44
CA GLY A 148 16.28 -6.66 -17.90
C GLY A 148 15.95 -6.37 -16.42
N GLY A 149 16.68 -5.46 -15.79
CA GLY A 149 16.66 -5.24 -14.34
C GLY A 149 17.65 -6.15 -13.59
N MET A 150 18.06 -5.71 -12.41
CA MET A 150 18.91 -6.45 -11.47
C MET A 150 18.12 -7.59 -10.79
N THR A 151 18.81 -8.68 -10.47
CA THR A 151 18.27 -9.79 -9.69
C THR A 151 19.04 -9.98 -8.39
N VAL A 152 18.48 -10.77 -7.46
CA VAL A 152 19.14 -11.15 -6.20
C VAL A 152 20.46 -11.92 -6.40
N TYR A 153 20.71 -12.47 -7.59
CA TYR A 153 21.96 -13.15 -7.92
C TYR A 153 23.05 -12.20 -8.42
N ASP A 154 22.69 -10.96 -8.74
CA ASP A 154 23.62 -9.93 -9.21
C ASP A 154 24.12 -9.05 -8.04
N VAL A 155 23.59 -9.24 -6.83
CA VAL A 155 23.89 -8.42 -5.64
C VAL A 155 24.80 -9.21 -4.70
N GLU A 156 26.01 -8.73 -4.50
CA GLU A 156 26.94 -9.30 -3.51
C GLU A 156 26.77 -8.65 -2.13
N SER A 157 26.41 -7.36 -2.10
CA SER A 157 26.11 -6.60 -0.88
C SER A 157 24.89 -5.69 -1.04
N LEU A 158 24.10 -5.53 0.03
CA LEU A 158 22.97 -4.57 0.06
C LEU A 158 23.42 -3.11 -0.13
N ASP A 159 24.68 -2.79 0.17
CA ASP A 159 25.25 -1.46 -0.06
C ASP A 159 25.20 -1.06 -1.55
N GLU A 160 25.21 -2.05 -2.45
CA GLU A 160 25.08 -1.81 -3.89
C GLU A 160 23.72 -1.23 -4.28
N LEU A 161 22.69 -1.52 -3.48
CA LEU A 161 21.33 -1.00 -3.68
C LEU A 161 21.21 0.44 -3.16
N LEU A 162 21.91 0.80 -2.07
CA LEU A 162 21.90 2.15 -1.49
C LEU A 162 22.43 3.21 -2.47
N ALA A 163 23.32 2.82 -3.38
CA ALA A 163 23.86 3.72 -4.40
C ALA A 163 22.94 3.89 -5.62
N LYS A 164 21.83 3.14 -5.70
CA LYS A 164 20.92 3.19 -6.85
C LYS A 164 19.87 4.28 -6.64
N ARG A 165 19.53 4.96 -7.73
CA ARG A 165 18.42 5.91 -7.74
C ARG A 165 17.11 5.15 -7.81
N ILE A 166 16.22 5.43 -6.86
CA ILE A 166 14.83 4.97 -6.88
C ILE A 166 14.14 5.45 -8.15
N ARG A 167 13.53 4.53 -8.89
CA ARG A 167 12.78 4.87 -10.08
C ARG A 167 11.43 5.49 -9.69
N THR A 168 11.24 6.74 -10.08
CA THR A 168 9.99 7.48 -9.88
C THR A 168 9.18 7.60 -11.17
N ASP A 169 7.86 7.63 -11.05
CA ASP A 169 6.90 7.86 -12.13
C ASP A 169 5.59 8.41 -11.52
N ASN A 170 4.56 8.65 -12.33
CA ASN A 170 3.29 9.25 -11.93
C ASN A 170 2.60 8.54 -10.75
N HIS A 171 2.77 7.23 -10.59
CA HIS A 171 2.19 6.49 -9.47
C HIS A 171 2.77 6.90 -8.11
N CYS A 172 3.99 7.46 -8.07
CA CYS A 172 4.63 7.92 -6.84
C CYS A 172 3.83 9.04 -6.16
N PHE A 173 3.06 9.83 -6.92
CA PHE A 173 2.15 10.82 -6.33
C PHE A 173 1.08 10.17 -5.44
N GLY A 174 0.70 8.91 -5.69
CA GLY A 174 -0.18 8.17 -4.80
C GLY A 174 0.46 7.89 -3.43
N CYS A 175 1.77 7.63 -3.38
CA CYS A 175 2.49 7.40 -2.13
C CYS A 175 2.75 8.68 -1.34
N THR A 176 2.79 9.83 -2.02
CA THR A 176 3.14 11.13 -1.42
C THR A 176 1.94 12.06 -1.22
N ALA A 177 0.75 11.70 -1.71
CA ALA A 177 -0.42 12.57 -1.60
C ALA A 177 -1.10 12.45 -0.22
N GLY A 178 -1.56 13.57 0.31
CA GLY A 178 -2.29 13.62 1.58
C GLY A 178 -1.42 13.14 2.75
N MET A 179 -1.87 12.09 3.44
CA MET A 179 -1.13 11.49 4.56
C MET A 179 -0.09 10.45 4.11
N GLY A 180 0.07 10.23 2.80
CA GLY A 180 0.97 9.24 2.24
C GLY A 180 0.34 7.84 2.15
N SER A 181 1.12 6.87 1.70
CA SER A 181 0.73 5.44 1.63
C SER A 181 1.93 4.53 1.88
N SER A 182 2.83 5.00 2.74
CA SER A 182 4.05 4.32 3.18
C SER A 182 4.09 4.25 4.68
#